data_AF-A0A084SUS2-F1
#
_entry.id   AF-A0A084SUS2-F1
#
_cell.length_a   1.000
_cell.length_b   1.000
_cell.length_c   1.000
_cell.angle_alpha   90.00
_cell.angle_beta   90.00
_cell.angle_gamma   90.00
#
_symmetry.space_group_name_H-M   'P 1'
#
loop_
_entity.id
_entity.type
_entity.pdbx_description
1 polymer ?
#
loop_
_entity_poly.entity_id
_entity_poly.type
_entity_poly.pdbx_seq_one_letter_code
_entity_poly.pdbx_strand_id
1 'polypeptide(L)'
;MLPKHKPGSFWRIPLPDGSFGYGRALELHFDAFYNYRTTSPDSDLDRIASKPVLFRIMVKYPYPKSWELIGRRELEARLTQPIVQFRMEVGPLRRCWIFDTLGNSREASPQECIGLEPAAVWESHGVEERLLDAFMGRPNDSLVHIWKELE
;
A
#
# COMPACT_ATOMS: atom_id res chain seq x y z
N MET A 1 3.04 23.98 12.06
CA MET A 1 2.81 23.21 10.82
C MET A 1 1.94 22.01 11.17
N LEU A 2 0.77 21.84 10.54
CA LEU A 2 -0.05 20.65 10.76
C LEU A 2 0.68 19.41 10.20
N PRO A 3 0.62 18.25 10.87
CA PRO A 3 1.27 17.04 10.38
C PRO A 3 0.63 16.67 9.04
N LYS A 4 1.44 16.59 7.97
CA LYS A 4 0.97 16.34 6.60
C LYS A 4 0.55 14.88 6.36
N HIS A 5 0.76 13.99 7.33
CA HIS A 5 0.18 12.65 7.36
C HIS A 5 -0.85 12.61 8.49
N LYS A 6 -2.13 12.77 8.15
CA LYS A 6 -3.24 12.57 9.09
C LYS A 6 -4.04 11.36 8.60
N PRO A 7 -4.33 10.39 9.47
CA PRO A 7 -5.23 9.29 9.14
C PRO A 7 -6.54 9.81 8.55
N GLY A 8 -6.95 9.18 7.45
CA GLY A 8 -8.12 9.55 6.65
C GLY A 8 -7.87 10.51 5.48
N SER A 9 -6.67 11.07 5.35
CA SER A 9 -6.32 11.96 4.22
C SER A 9 -6.28 11.19 2.91
N PHE A 10 -6.88 11.73 1.85
CA PHE A 10 -6.89 11.17 0.50
C PHE A 10 -5.86 11.85 -0.39
N TRP A 11 -5.15 11.03 -1.15
CA TRP A 11 -4.14 11.46 -2.10
C TRP A 11 -4.54 11.07 -3.51
N ARG A 12 -4.52 12.04 -4.41
CA ARG A 12 -4.53 11.79 -5.86
C ARG A 12 -3.11 11.64 -6.35
N ILE A 13 -2.85 10.56 -7.07
CA ILE A 13 -1.52 10.12 -7.45
C ILE A 13 -1.45 10.11 -8.98
N PRO A 14 -0.71 11.04 -9.61
CA PRO A 14 -0.47 10.96 -11.04
C PRO A 14 0.38 9.72 -11.34
N LEU A 15 0.02 8.98 -12.39
CA LEU A 15 0.71 7.77 -12.82
C LEU A 15 1.54 8.03 -14.09
N PRO A 16 2.56 7.20 -14.36
CA PRO A 16 3.48 7.40 -15.49
C PRO A 16 2.81 7.45 -16.88
N ASP A 17 1.63 6.85 -17.02
CA ASP A 17 0.87 6.81 -18.27
C ASP A 17 -0.10 8.01 -18.43
N GLY A 18 -0.04 8.99 -17.53
CA GLY A 18 -0.89 10.17 -17.52
C GLY A 18 -2.27 9.96 -16.87
N SER A 19 -2.57 8.76 -16.37
CA SER A 19 -3.78 8.50 -15.58
C SER A 19 -3.56 8.82 -14.10
N PHE A 20 -4.60 8.65 -13.28
CA PHE A 20 -4.57 8.91 -11.84
C PHE A 20 -4.97 7.68 -11.04
N GLY A 21 -4.24 7.41 -9.96
CA GLY A 21 -4.60 6.50 -8.90
C GLY A 21 -4.92 7.24 -7.61
N TYR A 22 -5.42 6.51 -6.60
CA TYR A 22 -5.90 7.11 -5.36
C TYR A 22 -5.46 6.32 -4.14
N GLY A 23 -4.91 7.05 -3.17
CA GLY A 23 -4.47 6.53 -1.88
C GLY A 23 -5.19 7.19 -0.72
N ARG A 24 -5.14 6.55 0.45
CA ARG A 24 -5.66 7.09 1.71
C ARG A 24 -4.77 6.72 2.88
N ALA A 25 -4.35 7.75 3.61
CA ALA A 25 -3.56 7.61 4.83
C ALA A 25 -4.32 6.85 5.90
N LEU A 26 -3.68 5.82 6.46
CA LEU A 26 -4.15 5.03 7.59
C LEU A 26 -3.35 5.39 8.85
N GLU A 27 -3.62 4.67 9.93
CA GLU A 27 -2.82 4.71 11.16
C GLU A 27 -1.43 4.09 10.95
N LEU A 28 -0.50 4.36 11.87
CA LEU A 28 0.84 3.75 11.92
C LEU A 28 1.65 3.88 10.60
N HIS A 29 1.47 4.99 9.88
CA HIS A 29 2.18 5.28 8.61
C HIS A 29 1.88 4.32 7.45
N PHE A 30 0.77 3.58 7.52
CA PHE A 30 0.27 2.85 6.37
C PHE A 30 -0.59 3.73 5.47
N ASP A 31 -0.72 3.32 4.22
CA ASP A 31 -1.62 3.87 3.23
C ASP A 31 -2.39 2.74 2.56
N ALA A 32 -3.69 2.94 2.34
CA ALA A 32 -4.52 2.10 1.49
C ALA A 32 -4.55 2.66 0.07
N PHE A 33 -4.45 1.80 -0.93
CA PHE A 33 -4.52 2.18 -2.34
C PHE A 33 -5.74 1.55 -3.00
N TYR A 34 -6.56 2.36 -3.67
CA TYR A 34 -7.86 1.91 -4.20
C TYR A 34 -7.74 1.36 -5.62
N ASN A 35 -8.56 0.37 -5.94
CA ASN A 35 -8.78 -0.12 -7.30
C ASN A 35 -9.65 0.87 -8.07
N TYR A 36 -9.09 2.05 -8.32
CA TYR A 36 -9.73 3.14 -9.03
C TYR A 36 -8.70 3.91 -9.85
N ARG A 37 -8.88 3.87 -11.17
CA ARG A 37 -8.06 4.60 -12.14
C ARG A 37 -8.94 5.51 -12.96
N THR A 38 -8.49 6.74 -13.17
CA THR A 38 -9.20 7.71 -14.01
C THR A 38 -8.25 8.36 -15.01
N THR A 39 -8.77 8.76 -16.16
CA THR A 39 -8.01 9.52 -17.17
C THR A 39 -8.05 11.03 -16.93
N SER A 40 -8.98 11.49 -16.09
CA SER A 40 -9.10 12.86 -15.61
C SER A 40 -9.11 12.88 -14.08
N PRO A 41 -8.60 13.93 -13.44
CA PRO A 41 -8.55 14.01 -11.98
C PRO A 41 -9.97 13.99 -11.37
N ASP A 42 -10.19 13.05 -10.46
CA ASP A 42 -11.38 12.99 -9.58
C ASP A 42 -11.03 13.53 -8.17
N SER A 43 -12.03 14.05 -7.47
CA SER A 43 -11.94 14.53 -6.08
C SER A 43 -13.16 14.12 -5.24
N ASP A 44 -14.08 13.31 -5.80
CA ASP A 44 -15.24 12.77 -5.08
C ASP A 44 -14.78 11.66 -4.11
N LEU A 45 -14.61 12.03 -2.83
CA LEU A 45 -14.09 11.13 -1.80
C LEU A 45 -15.00 9.94 -1.53
N ASP A 46 -16.32 10.11 -1.62
CA ASP A 46 -17.28 9.03 -1.37
C ASP A 46 -17.19 7.98 -2.49
N ARG A 47 -17.06 8.45 -3.74
CA ARG A 47 -16.83 7.58 -4.89
C ARG A 47 -15.51 6.84 -4.79
N ILE A 48 -14.41 7.51 -4.44
CA ILE A 48 -13.11 6.88 -4.26
C ILE A 48 -13.18 5.84 -3.14
N ALA A 49 -13.74 6.21 -1.98
CA ALA A 49 -13.87 5.32 -0.82
C ALA A 49 -14.78 4.11 -1.08
N SER A 50 -15.73 4.19 -2.01
CA SER A 50 -16.58 3.06 -2.39
C SER A 50 -15.81 1.92 -3.10
N LYS A 51 -14.60 2.19 -3.59
CA LYS A 51 -13.84 1.25 -4.42
C LYS A 51 -13.10 0.21 -3.55
N PRO A 52 -12.86 -1.00 -4.08
CA PRO A 52 -12.03 -1.99 -3.40
C PRO A 52 -10.62 -1.44 -3.11
N VAL A 53 -10.01 -1.88 -2.01
CA VAL A 53 -8.59 -1.61 -1.74
C VAL A 53 -7.74 -2.67 -2.43
N LEU A 54 -6.75 -2.27 -3.22
CA LEU A 54 -5.78 -3.15 -3.87
C LEU A 54 -4.76 -3.69 -2.86
N PHE A 55 -4.16 -2.79 -2.06
CA PHE A 55 -3.16 -3.13 -1.07
C PHE A 55 -3.05 -2.06 0.01
N ARG A 56 -2.44 -2.44 1.15
CA ARG A 56 -2.16 -1.58 2.30
C ARG A 56 -0.69 -1.72 2.67
N ILE A 57 0.08 -0.65 2.58
CA ILE A 57 1.55 -0.69 2.72
C ILE A 57 2.07 0.54 3.45
N MET A 58 3.30 0.46 3.97
CA MET A 58 4.01 1.65 4.45
C MET A 58 4.66 2.37 3.28
N VAL A 59 4.52 3.69 3.23
CA VAL A 59 5.14 4.54 2.21
C VAL A 59 6.06 5.55 2.87
N LYS A 60 7.24 5.76 2.27
CA LYS A 60 8.21 6.71 2.77
C LYS A 60 7.66 8.12 2.74
N TYR A 61 7.85 8.84 3.84
CA TYR A 61 7.51 10.25 3.99
C TYR A 61 8.77 11.13 3.86
N PRO A 62 8.69 12.38 3.33
CA PRO A 62 7.50 13.04 2.78
C PRO A 62 7.09 12.52 1.41
N TYR A 63 5.79 12.56 1.14
CA TYR A 63 5.28 12.32 -0.22
C TYR A 63 5.80 13.37 -1.20
N PRO A 64 5.98 13.00 -2.48
CA PRO A 64 6.35 13.93 -3.52
C PRO A 64 5.27 14.99 -3.70
N LYS A 65 5.68 16.18 -4.17
CA LYS A 65 4.74 17.29 -4.44
C LYS A 65 3.71 16.97 -5.52
N SER A 66 3.96 15.95 -6.34
CA SER A 66 3.04 15.46 -7.37
C SER A 66 1.80 14.79 -6.78
N TRP A 67 1.90 14.25 -5.56
CA TRP A 67 0.76 13.67 -4.86
C TRP A 67 -0.06 14.78 -4.23
N GLU A 68 -1.32 14.89 -4.66
CA GLU A 68 -2.19 15.98 -4.26
C GLU A 68 -3.14 15.54 -3.14
N LEU A 69 -3.14 16.29 -2.05
CA LEU A 69 -4.12 16.11 -0.97
C LEU A 69 -5.49 16.62 -1.45
N ILE A 70 -6.41 15.69 -1.72
CA ILE A 70 -7.75 16.02 -2.26
C ILE A 70 -8.84 16.09 -1.19
N GLY A 71 -8.52 15.73 0.06
CA GLY A 71 -9.42 15.90 1.20
C GLY A 71 -9.18 14.88 2.31
N ARG A 72 -10.13 14.78 3.25
CA ARG A 72 -10.03 13.88 4.41
C ARG A 72 -11.41 13.36 4.84
N ARG A 73 -11.50 12.09 5.18
CA ARG A 73 -12.68 11.46 5.80
C ARG A 73 -12.26 10.53 6.94
N GLU A 74 -13.15 10.26 7.88
CA GLU A 74 -12.92 9.28 8.94
C GLU A 74 -12.77 7.87 8.38
N LEU A 75 -11.81 7.10 8.91
CA LEU A 75 -11.56 5.74 8.46
C LEU A 75 -12.73 4.83 8.81
N GLU A 76 -13.24 4.08 7.84
CA GLU A 76 -14.26 3.07 8.11
C GLU A 76 -13.65 1.86 8.83
N ALA A 77 -14.46 1.11 9.57
CA ALA A 77 -13.99 -0.03 10.38
C ALA A 77 -13.19 -1.10 9.61
N ARG A 78 -13.39 -1.22 8.29
CA ARG A 78 -12.61 -2.13 7.43
C ARG A 78 -11.16 -1.66 7.23
N LEU A 79 -10.91 -0.35 7.29
CA LEU A 79 -9.58 0.26 7.14
C LEU A 79 -8.82 0.32 8.47
N THR A 80 -9.51 0.10 9.59
CA THR A 80 -8.91 0.01 10.93
C THR A 80 -8.58 -1.43 11.34
N GLN A 81 -8.88 -2.42 10.49
CA GLN A 81 -8.52 -3.81 10.74
C GLN A 81 -6.99 -3.99 10.73
N PRO A 82 -6.44 -4.89 11.55
CA PRO A 82 -5.01 -5.16 11.58
C PRO A 82 -4.44 -5.44 10.20
N ILE A 83 -3.28 -4.88 9.92
CA ILE A 83 -2.54 -5.15 8.69
C ILE A 83 -1.57 -6.26 8.99
N VAL A 84 -1.75 -7.40 8.33
CA VAL A 84 -0.87 -8.56 8.45
C VAL A 84 0.21 -8.46 7.38
N GLN A 85 1.46 -8.61 7.79
CA GLN A 85 2.62 -8.61 6.92
C GLN A 85 3.54 -9.77 7.27
N PHE A 86 4.51 -10.04 6.40
CA PHE A 86 5.60 -10.96 6.71
C PHE A 86 6.97 -10.29 6.55
N ARG A 87 7.96 -10.81 7.27
CA ARG A 87 9.37 -10.54 6.99
C ARG A 87 10.12 -11.85 6.86
N MET A 88 11.18 -11.83 6.07
CA MET A 88 12.07 -12.96 5.89
C MET A 88 13.50 -12.54 6.24
N GLU A 89 14.21 -13.41 6.95
CA GLU A 89 15.63 -13.25 7.21
C GLU A 89 16.42 -13.43 5.91
N VAL A 90 17.29 -12.47 5.61
CA VAL A 90 18.23 -12.58 4.49
C VAL A 90 19.37 -13.52 4.91
N GLY A 91 19.60 -14.57 4.13
CA GLY A 91 20.67 -15.53 4.38
C GLY A 91 20.21 -16.98 4.33
N PRO A 92 21.09 -17.95 4.64
CA PRO A 92 20.87 -19.37 4.36
C PRO A 92 19.74 -20.00 5.19
N LEU A 93 19.36 -19.38 6.31
CA LEU A 93 18.32 -19.91 7.20
C LEU A 93 16.90 -19.57 6.75
N ARG A 94 16.72 -18.52 5.93
CA ARG A 94 15.44 -18.07 5.34
C ARG A 94 14.22 -18.14 6.27
N ARG A 95 14.41 -17.82 7.56
CA ARG A 95 13.31 -17.86 8.53
C ARG A 95 12.31 -16.76 8.23
N CYS A 96 11.03 -17.10 8.30
CA CYS A 96 9.94 -16.17 8.05
C CYS A 96 9.16 -15.89 9.34
N TRP A 97 8.66 -14.66 9.47
CA TRP A 97 7.75 -14.26 10.53
C TRP A 97 6.54 -13.57 9.94
N ILE A 98 5.36 -13.96 10.40
CA ILE A 98 4.10 -13.26 10.13
C ILE A 98 3.75 -12.47 11.38
N PHE A 99 3.41 -11.20 11.19
CA PHE A 99 3.04 -10.30 12.27
C PHE A 99 1.98 -9.30 11.83
N ASP A 100 1.33 -8.65 12.80
CA ASP A 100 0.34 -7.62 12.54
C ASP A 100 0.57 -6.32 13.32
N THR A 101 -0.24 -5.32 13.00
CA THR A 101 -0.21 -3.99 13.63
C THR A 101 -0.73 -3.96 15.07
N LEU A 102 -1.26 -5.07 15.61
CA LEU A 102 -1.61 -5.20 17.04
C LEU A 102 -0.46 -5.78 17.87
N GLY A 103 0.64 -6.17 17.23
CA GLY A 103 1.80 -6.76 17.89
C GLY A 103 1.77 -8.28 17.98
N ASN A 104 0.80 -8.95 17.32
CA ASN A 104 0.86 -10.40 17.18
C ASN A 104 2.02 -10.76 16.25
N SER A 105 2.78 -11.80 16.59
CA SER A 105 3.91 -12.27 15.79
C SER A 105 4.11 -13.76 16.00
N ARG A 106 4.42 -14.48 14.92
CA ARG A 106 4.77 -15.90 14.96
C ARG A 106 5.78 -16.23 13.87
N GLU A 107 6.54 -17.29 14.09
CA GLU A 107 7.32 -17.91 13.01
C GLU A 107 6.37 -18.55 11.97
N ALA A 108 6.81 -18.61 10.73
CA ALA A 108 6.05 -19.12 9.60
C ALA A 108 6.96 -19.83 8.60
N SER A 109 6.39 -20.75 7.83
CA SER A 109 7.01 -21.30 6.63
C SER A 109 6.91 -20.30 5.45
N PRO A 110 7.79 -20.39 4.44
CA PRO A 110 7.70 -19.56 3.24
C PRO A 110 6.33 -19.67 2.54
N GLN A 111 5.75 -20.87 2.52
CA GLN A 111 4.44 -21.13 1.91
C GLN A 111 3.31 -20.36 2.61
N GLU A 112 3.39 -20.17 3.93
CA GLU A 112 2.41 -19.36 4.68
C GLU A 112 2.54 -17.86 4.40
N CYS A 113 3.69 -17.41 3.89
CA CYS A 113 3.91 -16.00 3.52
C CYS A 113 3.38 -15.65 2.13
N ILE A 114 3.10 -16.63 1.28
CA ILE A 114 2.59 -16.41 -0.08
C ILE A 114 1.24 -15.70 -0.01
N GLY A 115 1.12 -14.57 -0.72
CA GLY A 115 -0.09 -13.74 -0.75
C GLY A 115 -0.20 -12.71 0.38
N LEU A 116 0.73 -12.69 1.33
CA LEU A 116 0.83 -11.62 2.32
C LEU A 116 1.69 -10.46 1.78
N GLU A 117 1.47 -9.27 2.33
CA GLU A 117 2.32 -8.12 2.02
C GLU A 117 3.68 -8.27 2.72
N PRO A 118 4.80 -8.07 2.00
CA PRO A 118 6.10 -7.97 2.66
C PRO A 118 6.16 -6.71 3.52
N ALA A 119 6.84 -6.84 4.66
CA ALA A 119 7.18 -5.75 5.55
C ALA A 119 8.28 -4.89 4.93
N ALA A 120 7.88 -3.99 4.05
CA ALA A 120 8.76 -3.06 3.35
C ALA A 120 8.20 -1.63 3.41
N VAL A 121 9.11 -0.65 3.40
CA VAL A 121 8.76 0.76 3.20
C VAL A 121 8.93 1.07 1.72
N TRP A 122 7.85 1.48 1.06
CA TRP A 122 7.84 1.76 -0.36
C TRP A 122 8.20 3.22 -0.66
N GLU A 123 9.03 3.43 -1.67
CA GLU A 123 9.23 4.75 -2.27
C GLU A 123 8.03 5.09 -3.16
N SER A 124 7.68 6.38 -3.29
CA SER A 124 6.48 6.80 -4.03
C SER A 124 6.47 6.37 -5.49
N HIS A 125 7.62 6.34 -6.17
CA HIS A 125 7.72 5.85 -7.56
C HIS A 125 7.38 4.35 -7.66
N GLY A 126 7.77 3.54 -6.67
CA GLY A 126 7.43 2.12 -6.62
C GLY A 126 5.93 1.91 -6.36
N VAL A 127 5.29 2.82 -5.61
CA VAL A 127 3.83 2.82 -5.44
C VAL A 127 3.11 3.18 -6.74
N GLU A 128 3.58 4.21 -7.44
CA GLU A 128 3.04 4.64 -8.73
C GLU A 128 3.10 3.52 -9.77
N GLU A 129 4.25 2.83 -9.86
CA GLU A 129 4.44 1.67 -10.72
C GLU A 129 3.52 0.51 -10.31
N ARG A 130 3.50 0.15 -9.01
CA ARG A 130 2.65 -0.94 -8.51
C ARG A 130 1.15 -0.70 -8.74
N LEU A 131 0.69 0.54 -8.59
CA LEU A 131 -0.68 0.94 -8.93
C LEU A 131 -0.95 0.71 -10.43
N LEU A 132 -0.07 1.23 -11.29
CA LEU A 132 -0.21 1.09 -12.73
C LEU A 132 -0.19 -0.39 -13.15
N ASP A 133 0.70 -1.19 -12.59
CA ASP A 133 0.78 -2.63 -12.84
C ASP A 133 -0.53 -3.34 -12.49
N ALA A 134 -1.09 -3.04 -11.31
CA ALA A 134 -2.36 -3.58 -10.87
C ALA A 134 -3.51 -3.19 -11.82
N PHE A 135 -3.55 -1.94 -12.29
CA PHE A 135 -4.56 -1.49 -13.26
C PHE A 135 -4.41 -2.11 -14.64
N MET A 136 -3.18 -2.48 -15.01
CA MET A 136 -2.87 -3.13 -16.30
C MET A 136 -2.93 -4.65 -16.22
N GLY A 137 -3.23 -5.24 -15.05
CA GLY A 137 -3.32 -6.68 -14.86
C GLY A 137 -1.98 -7.41 -14.99
N ARG A 138 -0.87 -6.71 -14.74
CA ARG A 138 0.48 -7.28 -14.82
C ARG A 138 1.10 -7.42 -13.42
N PRO A 139 2.01 -8.38 -13.21
CA PRO A 139 2.70 -8.50 -11.94
C PRO A 139 3.62 -7.29 -11.70
N ASN A 140 3.84 -6.94 -10.43
CA ASN A 140 4.80 -5.92 -10.05
C ASN A 140 6.17 -6.56 -9.79
N ASP A 141 7.21 -6.07 -10.47
CA ASP A 141 8.54 -6.68 -10.46
C ASP A 141 9.18 -6.77 -9.07
N SER A 142 8.95 -5.76 -8.21
CA SER A 142 9.47 -5.76 -6.84
C SER A 142 8.85 -6.88 -6.01
N LEU A 143 7.54 -7.12 -6.15
CA LEU A 143 6.87 -8.23 -5.48
C LEU A 143 7.26 -9.58 -6.06
N VAL A 144 7.40 -9.68 -7.39
CA VAL A 144 7.86 -10.91 -8.05
C VAL A 144 9.23 -11.32 -7.54
N HIS A 145 10.15 -10.36 -7.39
CA HIS A 145 11.46 -10.63 -6.83
C HIS A 145 11.37 -11.18 -5.39
N ILE A 146 10.54 -10.56 -4.55
CA ILE A 146 10.34 -11.01 -3.16
C ILE A 146 9.72 -12.40 -3.10
N TRP A 147 8.71 -12.69 -3.92
CA TRP A 147 8.04 -13.99 -3.91
C TRP A 147 8.92 -15.11 -4.42
N LYS A 148 9.82 -14.84 -5.37
CA LYS A 148 10.83 -15.82 -5.81
C LYS A 148 11.79 -16.24 -4.69
N GLU A 149 12.02 -15.39 -3.70
CA GLU A 149 12.85 -15.74 -2.54
C GLU A 149 12.11 -16.65 -1.54
N LEU A 150 10.77 -16.75 -1.64
CA LEU A 150 9.93 -17.67 -0.86
C LEU A 150 9.78 -19.06 -1.51
N GLU A 151 10.17 -19.20 -2.77
CA GLU A 151 10.26 -20.47 -3.50
C GLU A 151 11.57 -21.22 -3.17
#